data_AF-A0A965MWE9-F1
#
_entry.id   AF-A0A965MWE9-F1
#
_cell.length_a   1.000
_cell.length_b   1.000
_cell.length_c   1.000
_cell.angle_alpha   90.00
_cell.angle_beta   90.00
_cell.angle_gamma   90.00
#
_symmetry.space_group_name_H-M   'P 1'
#
loop_
_entity.id
_entity.type
_entity.pdbx_description
1 polymer ?
#
loop_
_entity_poly.entity_id
_entity_poly.type
_entity_poly.pdbx_seq_one_letter_code
_entity_poly.pdbx_strand_id
1 'polypeptide(L)'
;AIPKSSKWHPGEKWTPELMLEFVTEHSSSDDEFNRSEVDRYLGWPAQAISYKLGERVWLRLRDDAKQRHGASFDLADWHDKALKLGNLGLDLLQSELSRI
;
A
#
# COMPACT_ATOMS: atom_id res chain seq x y z
N ALA A 1 10.14 4.64 -16.05
CA ALA A 1 11.14 3.61 -16.40
C ALA A 1 11.45 2.82 -15.15
N ILE A 2 11.73 1.54 -15.29
CA ILE A 2 12.20 0.68 -14.21
C ILE A 2 13.49 1.29 -13.63
N PRO A 3 13.64 1.38 -12.29
CA PRO A 3 14.81 2.02 -11.69
C PRO A 3 16.12 1.46 -12.24
N LYS A 4 17.09 2.32 -12.56
CA LYS A 4 18.40 1.89 -13.06
C LYS A 4 19.19 1.04 -12.05
N SER A 5 18.85 1.14 -10.77
CA SER A 5 19.39 0.33 -9.69
C SER A 5 18.71 -1.05 -9.55
N SER A 6 17.64 -1.30 -10.31
CA SER A 6 16.96 -2.60 -10.31
C SER A 6 17.90 -3.68 -10.86
N LYS A 7 17.81 -4.89 -10.30
CA LYS A 7 18.44 -6.08 -10.89
C LYS A 7 17.59 -6.70 -12.01
N TRP A 8 16.37 -6.22 -12.18
CA TRP A 8 15.35 -6.71 -13.08
C TRP A 8 15.00 -5.59 -14.08
N HIS A 9 15.27 -5.81 -15.37
CA HIS A 9 15.07 -4.87 -16.49
C HIS A 9 15.48 -3.39 -16.23
N PRO A 10 16.73 -3.11 -15.81
CA PRO A 10 17.15 -1.77 -15.39
C PRO A 10 17.05 -0.74 -16.52
N GLY A 11 16.29 0.35 -16.26
CA GLY A 11 16.17 1.48 -17.17
C GLY A 11 15.16 1.31 -18.32
N GLU A 12 14.57 0.12 -18.47
CA GLU A 12 13.55 -0.13 -19.47
C GLU A 12 12.23 0.60 -19.16
N LYS A 13 11.41 0.83 -20.19
CA LYS A 13 10.07 1.40 -20.02
C LYS A 13 9.10 0.26 -19.72
N TRP A 14 8.20 0.49 -18.76
CA TRP A 14 7.14 -0.48 -18.46
C TRP A 14 6.23 -0.68 -19.68
N THR A 15 5.98 -1.95 -19.99
CA THR A 15 4.97 -2.40 -20.96
C THR A 15 4.06 -3.41 -20.26
N PRO A 16 2.86 -3.70 -20.80
CA PRO A 16 2.00 -4.76 -20.27
C PRO A 16 2.69 -6.12 -20.18
N GLU A 17 3.56 -6.46 -21.14
CA GLU A 17 4.31 -7.72 -21.17
C GLU A 17 5.30 -7.79 -20.01
N LEU A 18 6.07 -6.73 -19.78
CA LEU A 18 6.95 -6.64 -18.61
C LEU A 18 6.15 -6.66 -17.30
N MET A 19 4.95 -6.07 -17.26
CA MET A 19 4.10 -6.13 -16.08
C MET A 19 3.65 -7.57 -15.77
N LEU A 20 3.27 -8.33 -16.81
CA LEU A 20 2.89 -9.73 -16.66
C LEU A 20 4.07 -10.58 -16.21
N GLU A 21 5.24 -10.41 -16.83
CA GLU A 21 6.47 -11.09 -16.42
C GLU A 21 6.79 -10.80 -14.95
N PHE A 22 6.73 -9.52 -14.55
CA PHE A 22 6.99 -9.11 -13.18
C PHE A 22 6.05 -9.79 -12.17
N VAL A 23 4.75 -9.75 -12.41
CA VAL A 23 3.78 -10.31 -11.45
C VAL A 23 3.87 -11.84 -11.38
N THR A 24 4.17 -12.51 -12.49
CA THR A 24 4.36 -13.96 -12.51
C THR A 24 5.62 -14.38 -11.74
N GLU A 25 6.72 -13.62 -11.81
CA GLU A 25 7.93 -13.92 -11.04
C GLU A 25 7.81 -13.63 -9.54
N HIS A 26 6.92 -12.70 -9.16
CA HIS A 26 6.83 -12.17 -7.79
C HIS A 26 5.56 -12.56 -7.04
N SER A 27 4.68 -13.36 -7.65
CA SER A 27 3.47 -13.88 -7.01
C SER A 27 3.39 -15.40 -7.17
N SER A 28 2.61 -16.05 -6.30
CA SER A 28 2.31 -17.47 -6.40
C SER A 28 0.96 -17.73 -7.08
N SER A 29 0.40 -16.73 -7.76
CA SER A 29 -0.86 -16.83 -8.49
C SER A 29 -0.66 -17.53 -9.84
N ASP A 30 -1.70 -18.14 -10.36
CA ASP A 30 -1.66 -18.74 -11.69
C ASP A 30 -1.64 -17.69 -12.82
N ASP A 31 -1.27 -18.13 -14.02
CA ASP A 31 -1.12 -17.31 -15.21
C ASP A 31 -2.43 -16.60 -15.62
N GLU A 32 -3.58 -17.24 -15.45
CA GLU A 32 -4.88 -16.67 -15.83
C GLU A 32 -5.24 -15.51 -14.91
N PHE A 33 -5.06 -15.71 -13.60
CA PHE A 33 -5.26 -14.68 -12.59
C PHE A 33 -4.31 -13.50 -12.81
N ASN A 34 -3.02 -13.76 -13.05
CA ASN A 34 -2.03 -12.71 -13.28
C ASN A 34 -2.35 -11.85 -14.52
N ARG A 35 -2.81 -12.47 -15.62
CA ARG A 35 -3.29 -11.73 -16.80
C ARG A 35 -4.50 -10.87 -16.48
N SER A 36 -5.49 -11.44 -15.78
CA SER A 36 -6.67 -10.69 -15.36
C SER A 36 -6.33 -9.47 -14.50
N GLU A 37 -5.37 -9.62 -13.58
CA GLU A 37 -4.91 -8.50 -12.74
C GLU A 37 -4.18 -7.43 -13.56
N VAL A 38 -3.32 -7.81 -14.51
CA VAL A 38 -2.67 -6.85 -15.43
C VAL A 38 -3.71 -6.04 -16.20
N ASP A 39 -4.72 -6.70 -16.78
CA ASP A 39 -5.81 -6.03 -17.49
C ASP A 39 -6.58 -5.08 -16.56
N ARG A 40 -6.84 -5.52 -15.33
CA ARG A 40 -7.49 -4.70 -14.29
C ARG A 40 -6.66 -3.45 -13.94
N TYR A 41 -5.33 -3.58 -13.82
CA TYR A 41 -4.45 -2.46 -13.50
C TYR A 41 -4.38 -1.43 -14.62
N LEU A 42 -4.41 -1.88 -15.87
CA LEU A 42 -4.44 -1.03 -17.05
C LEU A 42 -5.81 -0.34 -17.21
N GLY A 43 -6.89 -1.05 -16.90
CA GLY A 43 -8.26 -0.54 -16.98
C GLY A 43 -8.68 0.38 -15.83
N TRP A 44 -8.06 0.24 -14.65
CA TRP A 44 -8.38 1.03 -13.46
C TRP A 44 -7.12 1.63 -12.82
N PRO A 45 -6.59 2.72 -13.39
CA PRO A 45 -5.34 3.31 -12.92
C PRO A 45 -5.44 3.75 -11.46
N ALA A 46 -4.32 3.62 -10.74
CA ALA A 46 -4.13 3.96 -9.32
C ALA A 46 -4.89 3.11 -8.29
N GLN A 47 -5.84 2.25 -8.69
CA GLN A 47 -6.57 1.43 -7.72
C GLN A 47 -5.62 0.46 -6.98
N ALA A 48 -4.71 -0.21 -7.70
CA ALA A 48 -3.84 -1.24 -7.14
C ALA A 48 -2.81 -0.73 -6.11
N ILE A 49 -2.41 0.54 -6.20
CA ILE A 49 -1.47 1.12 -5.22
C ILE A 49 -2.17 1.51 -3.91
N SER A 50 -3.50 1.61 -3.90
CA SER A 50 -4.27 2.03 -2.72
C SER A 50 -4.04 1.13 -1.50
N TYR A 51 -3.90 -0.19 -1.71
CA TYR A 51 -3.66 -1.17 -0.66
C TYR A 51 -2.38 -0.85 0.13
N LYS A 52 -1.24 -0.74 -0.55
CA LYS A 52 0.06 -0.49 0.11
C LYS A 52 0.24 0.97 0.53
N LEU A 53 -0.36 1.94 -0.16
CA LEU A 53 -0.35 3.33 0.30
C LEU A 53 -1.12 3.49 1.62
N GLY A 54 -2.33 2.92 1.71
CA GLY A 54 -3.12 2.95 2.92
C GLY A 54 -2.43 2.24 4.09
N GLU A 55 -1.92 1.03 3.87
CA GLU A 55 -1.17 0.29 4.89
C GLU A 55 0.04 1.09 5.40
N ARG A 56 0.84 1.69 4.51
CA ARG A 56 2.01 2.48 4.91
C ARG A 56 1.64 3.66 5.79
N VAL A 57 0.58 4.39 5.44
CA VAL A 57 0.09 5.51 6.26
C VAL A 57 -0.39 5.02 7.62
N TRP A 58 -1.17 3.95 7.64
CA TRP A 58 -1.73 3.41 8.88
C TRP A 58 -0.67 2.89 9.83
N LEU A 59 0.32 2.13 9.33
CA LEU A 59 1.47 1.66 10.11
C LEU A 59 2.28 2.82 10.68
N ARG A 60 2.56 3.84 9.85
CA ARG A 60 3.30 5.03 10.32
C ARG A 60 2.56 5.74 11.45
N LEU A 61 1.27 5.99 11.32
CA LEU A 61 0.47 6.69 12.34
C LEU A 61 0.42 5.90 13.66
N ARG A 62 0.36 4.57 13.58
CA ARG A 62 0.46 3.70 14.76
C ARG A 62 1.83 3.81 15.43
N ASP A 63 2.90 3.81 14.65
CA ASP A 63 4.26 3.91 15.18
C ASP A 63 4.54 5.32 15.75
N ASP A 64 4.00 6.38 15.14
CA ASP A 64 4.02 7.74 15.65
C ASP A 64 3.27 7.84 17.00
N ALA A 65 2.10 7.20 17.12
CA ALA A 65 1.34 7.14 18.37
C ALA A 65 2.07 6.36 19.47
N LYS A 66 2.72 5.23 19.13
CA LYS A 66 3.59 4.49 20.07
C LYS A 66 4.72 5.36 20.59
N GLN A 67 5.38 6.13 19.72
CA GLN A 67 6.47 7.03 20.11
C GLN A 67 5.96 8.16 21.01
N ARG A 68 4.80 8.74 20.70
CA ARG A 68 4.22 9.85 21.46
C ARG A 68 3.78 9.43 22.87
N HIS A 69 3.15 8.28 23.00
CA HIS A 69 2.54 7.83 24.26
C HIS A 69 3.45 6.92 25.09
N GLY A 70 4.51 6.36 24.50
CA GLY A 70 5.50 5.54 25.19
C GLY A 70 4.87 4.38 25.96
N ALA A 71 5.15 4.30 27.26
CA ALA A 71 4.63 3.24 28.13
C ALA A 71 3.10 3.28 28.32
N SER A 72 2.45 4.42 28.03
CA SER A 72 1.00 4.58 28.12
C SER A 72 0.27 4.17 26.83
N PHE A 73 0.99 3.74 25.78
CA PHE A 73 0.37 3.31 24.54
C PHE A 73 -0.38 1.98 24.72
N ASP A 74 -1.68 2.00 24.42
CA ASP A 74 -2.52 0.81 24.33
C ASP A 74 -2.96 0.60 22.88
N LEU A 75 -2.63 -0.55 22.31
CA LEU A 75 -2.93 -0.88 20.92
C LEU A 75 -4.43 -1.09 20.67
N ALA A 76 -5.14 -1.68 21.63
CA ALA A 76 -6.57 -1.95 21.49
C ALA A 76 -7.38 -0.65 21.55
N ASP A 77 -7.06 0.24 22.49
CA ASP A 77 -7.67 1.57 22.58
C ASP A 77 -7.37 2.43 21.35
N TRP A 78 -6.12 2.39 20.83
CA TRP A 78 -5.76 3.09 19.61
C TRP A 78 -6.55 2.58 18.39
N HIS A 79 -6.71 1.26 18.23
CA HIS A 79 -7.55 0.70 17.16
C HIS A 79 -9.02 1.08 17.30
N ASP A 80 -9.57 1.04 18.52
CA ASP A 80 -10.98 1.41 18.76
C ASP A 80 -11.24 2.86 18.35
N LYS A 81 -10.37 3.79 18.76
CA LYS A 81 -10.43 5.20 18.34
C LYS A 81 -10.27 5.36 16.83
N ALA A 82 -9.29 4.66 16.24
CA ALA A 82 -9.02 4.77 14.81
C ALA A 82 -10.17 4.27 13.94
N LEU A 83 -10.77 3.12 14.29
CA LEU A 83 -11.86 2.53 13.51
C LEU A 83 -13.18 3.30 13.67
N LYS A 84 -13.42 3.96 14.81
CA LYS A 84 -14.58 4.84 15.03
C LYS A 84 -14.63 6.06 14.11
N LEU A 85 -13.50 6.44 13.50
CA LEU A 85 -13.45 7.53 12.52
C LEU A 85 -14.13 7.15 11.18
N GLY A 86 -14.35 5.85 10.93
CA GLY A 86 -14.93 5.36 9.68
C GLY A 86 -14.01 5.50 8.47
N ASN A 87 -14.60 5.52 7.28
CA ASN A 87 -13.87 5.55 6.03
C ASN A 87 -13.44 6.98 5.68
N LEU A 88 -12.17 7.29 5.89
CA LEU A 88 -11.57 8.58 5.60
C LEU A 88 -10.58 8.50 4.44
N GLY A 89 -10.45 9.59 3.68
CA GLY A 89 -9.31 9.79 2.80
C GLY A 89 -8.00 9.91 3.60
N LEU A 90 -6.86 9.57 2.99
CA LEU A 90 -5.59 9.47 3.71
C LEU A 90 -5.14 10.76 4.42
N ASP A 91 -5.45 11.93 3.87
CA ASP A 91 -5.08 13.21 4.50
C ASP A 91 -5.88 13.46 5.78
N LEU A 92 -7.19 13.17 5.74
CA LEU A 92 -8.04 13.32 6.91
C LEU A 92 -7.74 12.25 7.96
N LEU A 93 -7.48 11.00 7.53
CA LEU A 93 -7.02 9.93 8.42
C LEU A 93 -5.73 10.33 9.16
N GLN A 94 -4.75 10.90 8.45
CA GLN A 94 -3.52 11.40 9.06
C GLN A 94 -3.79 12.53 10.05
N SER A 95 -4.65 13.49 9.70
CA SER A 95 -5.00 14.61 10.57
C SER A 95 -5.65 14.14 11.89
N GLU A 96 -6.62 13.22 11.79
CA GLU A 96 -7.34 12.74 12.96
C GLU A 96 -6.50 11.78 13.82
N LEU A 97 -5.79 10.83 13.22
CA LEU A 97 -4.95 9.89 13.99
C LEU A 97 -3.72 10.55 14.62
N SER A 98 -3.26 11.69 14.08
CA SER A 98 -2.18 12.45 14.71
C SER A 98 -2.59 13.13 16.02
N ARG A 99 -3.89 13.23 16.30
CA ARG A 99 -4.43 13.86 17.53
C ARG A 99 -4.69 12.88 18.66
N ILE A 100 -4.71 11.57 18.38
CA ILE A 100 -5.02 10.52 19.36
C ILE A 100 -3.77 9.81 19.88
#